data_AF-A0A1Y2L6K6-F1
#
_entry.id   AF-A0A1Y2L6K6-F1
#
_cell.length_a   1.000
_cell.length_b   1.000
_cell.length_c   1.000
_cell.angle_alpha   90.00
_cell.angle_beta   90.00
_cell.angle_gamma   90.00
#
_symmetry.space_group_name_H-M   'P 1'
#
loop_
_entity.id
_entity.type
_entity.pdbx_description
1 polymer ?
#
loop_
_entity_poly.entity_id
_entity_poly.type
_entity_poly.pdbx_seq_one_letter_code
_entity_poly.pdbx_strand_id
1 'polypeptide(L)'
;MARQNQKKLFTAEMRLLNKLETMSDIVSLPDPAIYGEGQAPAQAPDLSSLHNAIEDLKLELLSDIKIMIDEQRKLVQTPEDQGDARNELRMLKTEIRALANSIQETKKEIAALYTSPDDTSGTRLNIVKGELDSIVEATEEATANILENVENIDTVAHNIRSAATDDYVQGLADDIVELVVKVFESCNFQDLTGQRITKVVNTMKYIEERVNRVIEIWGEDDFDDFDLPPDPKGLDNLDKTVTRAPQNQEKNNQTEIDQIFSQDEIDALFD
;
A
#
# COMPACT_ATOMS: atom_id res chain seq x y z
N MET A 1 -9.12 5.61 -27.73
CA MET A 1 -9.49 6.71 -28.66
C MET A 1 -8.42 7.04 -29.72
N ALA A 2 -7.13 6.73 -29.53
CA ALA A 2 -6.07 7.05 -30.51
C ALA A 2 -6.13 6.29 -31.86
N ARG A 3 -6.54 4.99 -31.87
CA ARG A 3 -6.63 4.19 -33.11
C ARG A 3 -7.68 4.67 -34.11
N GLN A 4 -8.68 5.43 -33.65
CA GLN A 4 -9.78 5.90 -34.49
C GLN A 4 -9.42 7.18 -35.25
N ASN A 5 -8.49 8.00 -34.73
CA ASN A 5 -8.01 9.21 -35.40
C ASN A 5 -6.99 8.90 -36.52
N GLN A 6 -6.12 7.90 -36.34
CA GLN A 6 -5.20 7.47 -37.41
C GLN A 6 -5.93 6.90 -38.64
N LYS A 7 -6.99 6.10 -38.45
CA LYS A 7 -7.80 5.59 -39.57
C LYS A 7 -8.54 6.71 -40.33
N LYS A 8 -8.96 7.77 -39.63
CA LYS A 8 -9.63 8.91 -40.26
C LYS A 8 -8.67 9.77 -41.08
N LEU A 9 -7.42 9.98 -40.63
CA LEU A 9 -6.40 10.69 -41.43
C LEU A 9 -6.10 9.93 -42.74
N PHE A 10 -5.89 8.61 -42.67
CA PHE A 10 -5.60 7.80 -43.85
C PHE A 10 -6.76 7.79 -44.87
N THR A 11 -8.00 7.88 -44.37
CA THR A 11 -9.20 7.95 -45.24
C THR A 11 -9.33 9.31 -45.93
N ALA A 12 -8.87 10.39 -45.29
CA ALA A 12 -8.89 11.74 -45.85
C ALA A 12 -7.79 11.92 -46.91
N GLU A 13 -6.58 11.42 -46.66
CA GLU A 13 -5.49 11.41 -47.65
C GLU A 13 -5.82 10.53 -48.87
N MET A 14 -6.42 9.35 -48.67
CA MET A 14 -6.84 8.51 -49.79
C MET A 14 -7.94 9.11 -50.64
N ARG A 15 -8.86 9.88 -50.05
CA ARG A 15 -9.86 10.61 -50.84
C ARG A 15 -9.24 11.74 -51.65
N LEU A 16 -8.20 12.38 -51.15
CA LEU A 16 -7.56 13.50 -51.83
C LEU A 16 -6.71 13.02 -53.02
N LEU A 17 -5.98 11.92 -52.85
CA LEU A 17 -5.25 11.25 -53.93
C LEU A 17 -6.17 10.74 -55.04
N ASN A 18 -7.28 10.08 -54.69
CA ASN A 18 -8.26 9.61 -55.68
C ASN A 18 -8.98 10.78 -56.39
N LYS A 19 -9.15 11.92 -55.70
CA LYS A 19 -9.71 13.15 -56.29
C LYS A 19 -8.73 13.86 -57.24
N LEU A 20 -7.43 13.78 -56.97
CA LEU A 20 -6.37 14.28 -57.86
C LEU A 20 -6.20 13.38 -59.09
N GLU A 21 -6.32 12.07 -58.92
CA GLU A 21 -6.31 11.07 -60.00
C GLU A 21 -7.51 11.27 -60.94
N THR A 22 -8.72 11.44 -60.38
CA THR A 22 -9.93 11.73 -61.19
C THR A 22 -9.95 13.11 -61.83
N MET A 23 -9.26 14.12 -61.28
CA MET A 23 -9.06 15.41 -61.96
C MET A 23 -8.03 15.33 -63.11
N SER A 24 -7.11 14.37 -63.08
CA SER A 24 -6.20 14.08 -64.21
C SER A 24 -6.95 13.50 -65.41
N ASP A 25 -7.98 12.67 -65.18
CA ASP A 25 -8.75 12.02 -66.25
C ASP A 25 -9.77 12.94 -66.93
N ILE A 26 -10.28 13.98 -66.25
CA ILE A 26 -11.25 14.94 -66.79
C ILE A 26 -10.67 15.85 -67.89
N VAL A 27 -9.34 15.90 -68.05
CA VAL A 27 -8.64 16.70 -69.07
C VAL A 27 -8.09 15.83 -70.21
N SER A 28 -8.65 14.63 -70.42
CA SER A 28 -8.49 13.94 -71.72
C SER A 28 -9.47 14.53 -72.72
N LEU A 29 -8.95 15.25 -73.73
CA LEU A 29 -9.75 15.79 -74.84
C LEU A 29 -10.47 14.66 -75.61
N PRO A 30 -11.68 14.91 -76.16
CA PRO A 30 -12.36 13.94 -76.99
C PRO A 30 -11.65 13.76 -78.35
N ASP A 31 -11.67 12.52 -78.83
CA ASP A 31 -11.11 12.04 -80.10
C ASP A 31 -11.53 12.92 -81.30
N PRO A 32 -10.61 13.38 -82.19
CA PRO A 32 -10.95 14.28 -83.30
C PRO A 32 -11.50 13.47 -84.47
N ALA A 33 -12.69 12.93 -84.31
CA ALA A 33 -13.46 12.37 -85.41
C ALA A 33 -14.93 12.67 -85.17
N ILE A 34 -15.38 13.87 -85.54
CA ILE A 34 -16.68 14.22 -86.18
C ILE A 34 -16.65 15.75 -86.32
N TYR A 35 -16.66 16.25 -87.56
CA TYR A 35 -17.47 17.38 -88.09
C TYR A 35 -16.83 17.89 -89.39
N GLY A 36 -17.56 17.68 -90.49
CA GLY A 36 -17.22 18.20 -91.80
C GLY A 36 -17.56 19.67 -91.96
N GLU A 37 -16.69 20.33 -92.72
CA GLU A 37 -16.85 21.48 -93.62
C GLU A 37 -17.84 22.60 -93.28
N GLY A 38 -17.30 23.83 -93.11
CA GLY A 38 -18.07 25.07 -93.29
C GLY A 38 -17.40 26.36 -92.78
N GLN A 39 -16.50 26.93 -93.60
CA GLN A 39 -16.10 28.36 -93.68
C GLN A 39 -15.33 29.08 -92.53
N ALA A 40 -14.20 29.69 -92.91
CA ALA A 40 -13.40 30.68 -92.16
C ALA A 40 -13.78 32.13 -92.57
N PRO A 41 -13.21 33.23 -92.01
CA PRO A 41 -12.25 33.37 -90.91
C PRO A 41 -12.57 34.48 -89.87
N ALA A 42 -12.02 34.37 -88.65
CA ALA A 42 -11.61 35.50 -87.82
C ALA A 42 -10.52 35.02 -86.85
N GLN A 43 -9.40 35.74 -86.77
CA GLN A 43 -8.20 35.37 -86.01
C GLN A 43 -8.54 35.08 -84.54
N ALA A 44 -8.51 33.80 -84.17
CA ALA A 44 -8.48 33.37 -82.78
C ALA A 44 -7.08 33.68 -82.21
N PRO A 45 -6.96 34.16 -80.96
CA PRO A 45 -5.65 34.33 -80.33
C PRO A 45 -4.92 32.99 -80.31
N ASP A 46 -3.60 33.01 -80.49
CA ASP A 46 -2.75 31.81 -80.56
C ASP A 46 -2.82 31.00 -79.25
N LEU A 47 -3.80 30.08 -79.22
CA LEU A 47 -4.13 29.25 -78.07
C LEU A 47 -3.04 28.23 -77.78
N SER A 48 -2.17 27.94 -78.76
CA SER A 48 -1.05 27.01 -78.64
C SER A 48 0.06 27.59 -77.75
N SER A 49 0.36 28.89 -77.86
CA SER A 49 1.33 29.55 -76.98
C SER A 49 0.85 29.60 -75.52
N LEU A 50 -0.45 29.82 -75.30
CA LEU A 50 -1.04 29.80 -73.97
C LEU A 50 -1.02 28.38 -73.37
N HIS A 51 -1.31 27.36 -74.20
CA HIS A 51 -1.29 25.97 -73.77
C HIS A 51 0.12 25.52 -73.35
N ASN A 52 1.15 25.83 -74.13
CA ASN A 52 2.53 25.49 -73.80
C ASN A 52 3.00 26.19 -72.52
N ALA A 53 2.64 27.46 -72.30
CA ALA A 53 2.95 28.17 -71.07
C ALA A 53 2.26 27.56 -69.83
N ILE A 54 1.06 27.02 -70.00
CA ILE A 54 0.34 26.32 -68.93
C ILE A 54 1.00 24.97 -68.63
N GLU A 55 1.46 24.23 -69.64
CA GLU A 55 2.18 22.96 -69.43
C GLU A 55 3.52 23.17 -68.73
N ASP A 56 4.30 24.18 -69.12
CA ASP A 56 5.55 24.51 -68.45
C ASP A 56 5.33 24.91 -66.99
N LEU A 57 4.34 25.78 -66.74
CA LEU A 57 3.98 26.19 -65.37
C LEU A 57 3.52 24.99 -64.53
N LYS A 58 2.80 24.04 -65.14
CA LYS A 58 2.37 22.79 -64.48
C LYS A 58 3.56 21.91 -64.11
N LEU A 59 4.55 21.78 -64.99
CA LEU A 59 5.75 20.98 -64.72
C LEU A 59 6.59 21.60 -63.61
N GLU A 60 6.74 22.92 -63.60
CA GLU A 60 7.45 23.66 -62.55
C GLU A 60 6.75 23.52 -61.19
N LEU A 61 5.42 23.73 -61.14
CA LEU A 61 4.62 23.54 -59.93
C LEU A 61 4.69 22.11 -59.39
N LEU A 62 4.66 21.10 -60.26
CA LEU A 62 4.75 19.71 -59.82
C LEU A 62 6.15 19.36 -59.29
N SER A 63 7.19 19.94 -59.86
CA SER A 63 8.56 19.81 -59.35
C SER A 63 8.69 20.42 -57.96
N ASP A 64 8.19 21.64 -57.78
CA ASP A 64 8.24 22.35 -56.49
C ASP A 64 7.43 21.63 -55.42
N ILE A 65 6.22 21.16 -55.75
CA ILE A 65 5.40 20.36 -54.83
C ILE A 65 6.14 19.08 -54.42
N LYS A 66 6.83 18.41 -55.35
CA LYS A 66 7.59 17.20 -55.05
C LYS A 66 8.77 17.48 -54.12
N ILE A 67 9.51 18.56 -54.35
CA ILE A 67 10.61 18.99 -53.49
C ILE A 67 10.09 19.34 -52.09
N MET A 68 8.99 20.10 -52.01
CA MET A 68 8.36 20.44 -50.73
C MET A 68 7.88 19.20 -49.96
N ILE A 69 7.31 18.20 -50.64
CA ILE A 69 6.89 16.94 -50.02
C ILE A 69 8.11 16.15 -49.51
N ASP A 70 9.20 16.08 -50.26
CA ASP A 70 10.42 15.38 -49.84
C ASP A 70 11.14 16.09 -48.68
N GLU A 71 11.11 17.43 -48.63
CA GLU A 71 11.62 18.22 -47.51
C GLU A 71 10.77 18.06 -46.25
N GLN A 72 9.43 18.13 -46.38
CA GLN A 72 8.50 17.85 -45.27
C GLN A 72 8.68 16.44 -44.73
N ARG A 73 8.89 15.45 -45.61
CA ARG A 73 9.15 14.06 -45.23
C ARG A 73 10.45 13.92 -44.45
N LYS A 74 11.51 14.63 -44.83
CA LYS A 74 12.79 14.65 -44.10
C LYS A 74 12.68 15.32 -42.73
N LEU A 75 11.87 16.39 -42.59
CA LEU A 75 11.64 17.08 -41.32
C LEU A 75 10.80 16.25 -40.31
N VAL A 76 9.92 15.37 -40.80
CA VAL A 76 9.10 14.47 -39.97
C VAL A 76 9.80 13.13 -39.68
N GLN A 77 10.90 12.82 -40.39
CA GLN A 77 11.61 11.54 -40.32
C GLN A 77 13.09 11.72 -39.94
N THR A 78 13.38 12.26 -38.76
CA THR A 78 14.63 11.90 -38.05
C THR A 78 14.38 10.58 -37.32
N PRO A 79 14.95 9.44 -37.78
CA PRO A 79 14.73 8.12 -37.17
C PRO A 79 15.29 8.01 -35.74
N GLU A 80 16.23 8.88 -35.35
CA GLU A 80 16.82 8.93 -34.00
C GLU A 80 15.81 9.44 -32.96
N ASP A 81 15.12 10.56 -33.23
CA ASP A 81 14.13 11.15 -32.29
C ASP A 81 12.90 10.24 -32.05
N GLN A 82 12.49 9.45 -33.05
CA GLN A 82 11.42 8.45 -32.87
C GLN A 82 11.89 7.19 -32.12
N GLY A 83 13.18 6.86 -32.18
CA GLY A 83 13.78 5.77 -31.42
C GLY A 83 13.81 6.09 -29.93
N ASP A 84 14.27 7.30 -29.60
CA ASP A 84 14.41 7.77 -28.22
C ASP A 84 13.04 7.94 -27.53
N ALA A 85 12.06 8.57 -28.19
CA ALA A 85 10.70 8.69 -27.63
C ALA A 85 10.01 7.33 -27.40
N ARG A 86 10.28 6.32 -28.25
CA ARG A 86 9.76 4.96 -28.06
C ARG A 86 10.47 4.23 -26.93
N ASN A 87 11.76 4.46 -26.76
CA ASN A 87 12.55 3.91 -25.66
C ASN A 87 12.11 4.51 -24.32
N GLU A 88 11.93 5.83 -24.23
CA GLU A 88 11.39 6.53 -23.05
C GLU A 88 9.99 6.01 -22.69
N LEU A 89 9.10 5.87 -23.67
CA LEU A 89 7.76 5.31 -23.43
C LEU A 89 7.82 3.86 -22.92
N ARG A 90 8.78 3.07 -23.42
CA ARG A 90 8.99 1.69 -22.96
C ARG A 90 9.52 1.65 -21.53
N MET A 91 10.45 2.55 -21.18
CA MET A 91 10.97 2.70 -19.82
C MET A 91 9.85 3.12 -18.87
N LEU A 92 9.09 4.18 -19.19
CA LEU A 92 7.95 4.64 -18.41
C LEU A 92 6.90 3.53 -18.21
N LYS A 93 6.60 2.76 -19.26
CA LYS A 93 5.68 1.61 -19.14
C LYS A 93 6.21 0.53 -18.20
N THR A 94 7.52 0.35 -18.16
CA THR A 94 8.18 -0.63 -17.28
C THR A 94 8.14 -0.13 -15.84
N GLU A 95 8.42 1.15 -15.61
CA GLU A 95 8.31 1.80 -14.30
C GLU A 95 6.88 1.78 -13.75
N ILE A 96 5.87 2.09 -14.59
CA ILE A 96 4.45 2.02 -14.18
C ILE A 96 4.06 0.60 -13.79
N ARG A 97 4.56 -0.43 -14.49
CA ARG A 97 4.34 -1.83 -14.11
C ARG A 97 5.04 -2.19 -12.80
N ALA A 98 6.26 -1.71 -12.59
CA ALA A 98 6.97 -1.92 -11.34
C ALA A 98 6.23 -1.26 -10.16
N LEU A 99 5.70 -0.05 -10.35
CA LEU A 99 4.86 0.64 -9.37
C LEU A 99 3.57 -0.14 -9.10
N ALA A 100 2.88 -0.60 -10.15
CA ALA A 100 1.66 -1.39 -10.00
C ALA A 100 1.90 -2.69 -9.21
N ASN A 101 3.01 -3.38 -9.48
CA ASN A 101 3.40 -4.56 -8.72
C ASN A 101 3.70 -4.22 -7.24
N SER A 102 4.40 -3.12 -6.99
CA SER A 102 4.72 -2.68 -5.62
C SER A 102 3.46 -2.33 -4.84
N ILE A 103 2.46 -1.72 -5.49
CA ILE A 103 1.15 -1.43 -4.89
C ILE A 103 0.41 -2.73 -4.56
N GLN A 104 0.44 -3.73 -5.44
CA GLN A 104 -0.18 -5.03 -5.18
C GLN A 104 0.47 -5.76 -4.00
N GLU A 105 1.79 -5.70 -3.90
CA GLU A 105 2.53 -6.25 -2.75
C GLU A 105 2.18 -5.52 -1.46
N THR A 106 2.11 -4.18 -1.50
CA THR A 106 1.70 -3.36 -0.34
C THR A 106 0.25 -3.66 0.08
N LYS A 107 -0.67 -3.84 -0.87
CA LYS A 107 -2.05 -4.24 -0.61
C LYS A 107 -2.13 -5.59 0.09
N LYS A 108 -1.34 -6.57 -0.37
CA LYS A 108 -1.24 -7.89 0.26
C LYS A 108 -0.71 -7.80 1.69
N GLU A 109 0.30 -6.96 1.94
CA GLU A 109 0.82 -6.74 3.30
C GLU A 109 -0.22 -6.09 4.22
N ILE A 110 -0.97 -5.12 3.72
CA ILE A 110 -2.05 -4.47 4.47
C ILE A 110 -3.18 -5.46 4.78
N ALA A 111 -3.59 -6.28 3.81
CA ALA A 111 -4.55 -7.35 4.02
C ALA A 111 -4.07 -8.34 5.09
N ALA A 112 -2.79 -8.71 5.09
CA ALA A 112 -2.22 -9.58 6.12
C ALA A 112 -2.28 -8.98 7.54
N LEU A 113 -2.22 -7.64 7.68
CA LEU A 113 -2.38 -6.96 8.96
C LEU A 113 -3.84 -6.86 9.41
N TYR A 114 -4.78 -6.79 8.46
CA TYR A 114 -6.20 -6.59 8.71
C TYR A 114 -6.96 -7.89 8.99
N THR A 115 -6.66 -8.93 8.21
CA THR A 115 -7.37 -10.22 8.27
C THR A 115 -6.78 -11.10 9.37
N SER A 116 -7.57 -11.32 10.42
CA SER A 116 -7.36 -12.43 11.36
C SER A 116 -7.96 -13.71 10.74
N PRO A 117 -7.34 -14.89 10.85
CA PRO A 117 -7.89 -16.11 10.27
C PRO A 117 -9.16 -16.61 10.96
N ASP A 118 -9.40 -16.17 12.20
CA ASP A 118 -10.61 -16.48 12.95
C ASP A 118 -11.55 -15.26 12.88
N ASP A 119 -12.57 -15.39 12.03
CA ASP A 119 -13.63 -14.43 11.61
C ASP A 119 -14.40 -13.75 12.77
N THR A 120 -14.06 -14.06 14.02
CA THR A 120 -14.76 -13.61 15.24
C THR A 120 -13.89 -12.71 16.14
N SER A 121 -12.58 -12.62 15.91
CA SER A 121 -11.61 -12.01 16.86
C SER A 121 -11.21 -10.55 16.57
N GLY A 122 -11.72 -9.96 15.48
CA GLY A 122 -11.30 -8.63 15.02
C GLY A 122 -9.94 -8.63 14.33
N THR A 123 -9.46 -7.46 13.93
CA THR A 123 -8.16 -7.29 13.24
C THR A 123 -6.99 -7.69 14.14
N ARG A 124 -5.91 -8.30 13.59
CA ARG A 124 -4.69 -8.64 14.35
C ARG A 124 -4.15 -7.47 15.18
N LEU A 125 -4.25 -6.26 14.65
CA LEU A 125 -3.83 -5.03 15.33
C LEU A 125 -4.67 -4.73 16.58
N ASN A 126 -5.96 -5.07 16.57
CA ASN A 126 -6.85 -4.94 17.73
C ASN A 126 -6.51 -5.96 18.82
N ILE A 127 -6.15 -7.20 18.43
CA ILE A 127 -5.72 -8.24 19.38
C ILE A 127 -4.46 -7.77 20.12
N VAL A 128 -3.42 -7.33 19.39
CA VAL A 128 -2.16 -6.87 19.99
C VAL A 128 -2.38 -5.65 20.88
N LYS A 129 -3.29 -4.74 20.51
CA LYS A 129 -3.65 -3.59 21.32
C LYS A 129 -4.32 -3.99 22.63
N GLY A 130 -5.33 -4.87 22.58
CA GLY A 130 -6.01 -5.35 23.79
C GLY A 130 -5.06 -6.07 24.74
N GLU A 131 -4.11 -6.83 24.19
CA GLU A 131 -3.07 -7.50 24.96
C GLU A 131 -2.13 -6.51 25.66
N LEU A 132 -1.67 -5.48 24.94
CA LEU A 132 -0.84 -4.43 25.53
C LEU A 132 -1.57 -3.64 26.62
N ASP A 133 -2.87 -3.39 26.46
CA ASP A 133 -3.70 -2.75 27.48
C ASP A 133 -3.83 -3.67 28.72
N SER A 134 -4.04 -4.98 28.53
CA SER A 134 -4.10 -5.96 29.62
C SER A 134 -2.78 -6.08 30.38
N ILE A 135 -1.64 -6.02 29.69
CA ILE A 135 -0.32 -5.99 30.32
C ILE A 135 -0.16 -4.76 31.21
N VAL A 136 -0.61 -3.58 30.75
CA VAL A 136 -0.56 -2.36 31.57
C VAL A 136 -1.38 -2.56 32.84
N GLU A 137 -2.63 -2.97 32.72
CA GLU A 137 -3.53 -3.21 33.85
C GLU A 137 -2.96 -4.24 34.84
N ALA A 138 -2.49 -5.38 34.35
CA ALA A 138 -1.89 -6.42 35.19
C ALA A 138 -0.63 -5.93 35.93
N THR A 139 0.19 -5.10 35.27
CA THR A 139 1.38 -4.52 35.92
C THR A 139 1.05 -3.43 36.94
N GLU A 140 0.00 -2.65 36.72
CA GLU A 140 -0.52 -1.67 37.68
C GLU A 140 -1.08 -2.38 38.91
N GLU A 141 -1.90 -3.42 38.72
CA GLU A 141 -2.46 -4.23 39.81
C GLU A 141 -1.36 -4.93 40.61
N ALA A 142 -0.39 -5.56 39.95
CA ALA A 142 0.74 -6.20 40.62
C ALA A 142 1.54 -5.19 41.45
N THR A 143 1.73 -3.97 40.93
CA THR A 143 2.45 -2.91 41.66
C THR A 143 1.65 -2.42 42.87
N ALA A 144 0.33 -2.24 42.74
CA ALA A 144 -0.55 -1.90 43.85
C ALA A 144 -0.48 -2.94 44.98
N ASN A 145 -0.56 -4.23 44.62
CA ASN A 145 -0.43 -5.34 45.56
C ASN A 145 0.96 -5.39 46.24
N ILE A 146 2.04 -5.08 45.50
CA ILE A 146 3.38 -4.97 46.09
C ILE A 146 3.43 -3.83 47.11
N LEU A 147 2.91 -2.65 46.76
CA LEU A 147 2.92 -1.48 47.64
C LEU A 147 2.09 -1.72 48.91
N GLU A 148 0.91 -2.34 48.80
CA GLU A 148 0.08 -2.70 49.95
C GLU A 148 0.82 -3.68 50.90
N ASN A 149 1.48 -4.70 50.34
CA ASN A 149 2.26 -5.64 51.15
C ASN A 149 3.44 -4.94 51.84
N VAL A 150 4.07 -3.97 51.17
CA VAL A 150 5.17 -3.17 51.73
C VAL A 150 4.68 -2.24 52.84
N GLU A 151 3.50 -1.64 52.71
CA GLU A 151 2.85 -0.86 53.79
C GLU A 151 2.56 -1.73 55.03
N ASN A 152 2.11 -2.97 54.82
CA ASN A 152 1.93 -3.93 55.90
C ASN A 152 3.26 -4.29 56.58
N ILE A 153 4.33 -4.48 55.80
CA ILE A 153 5.69 -4.71 56.34
C ILE A 153 6.15 -3.51 57.17
N ASP A 154 5.94 -2.27 56.70
CA ASP A 154 6.28 -1.04 57.42
C ASP A 154 5.55 -0.96 58.78
N THR A 155 4.26 -1.28 58.78
CA THR A 155 3.45 -1.32 60.00
C THR A 155 3.99 -2.36 60.99
N VAL A 156 4.34 -3.56 60.52
CA VAL A 156 4.92 -4.61 61.36
C VAL A 156 6.29 -4.18 61.91
N ALA A 157 7.13 -3.54 61.10
CA ALA A 157 8.43 -3.02 61.53
C ALA A 157 8.27 -1.96 62.65
N HIS A 158 7.34 -1.02 62.48
CA HIS A 158 7.03 -0.02 63.51
C HIS A 158 6.51 -0.65 64.81
N ASN A 159 5.70 -1.71 64.72
CA ASN A 159 5.24 -2.47 65.89
C ASN A 159 6.40 -3.18 66.61
N ILE A 160 7.31 -3.81 65.86
CA ILE A 160 8.52 -4.44 66.41
C ILE A 160 9.36 -3.39 67.14
N ARG A 161 9.61 -2.25 66.49
CA ARG A 161 10.39 -1.14 67.05
C ARG A 161 9.78 -0.62 68.36
N SER A 162 8.45 -0.48 68.41
CA SER A 162 7.73 0.03 69.57
C SER A 162 7.68 -0.96 70.75
N ALA A 163 7.66 -2.26 70.45
CA ALA A 163 7.63 -3.32 71.47
C ALA A 163 9.02 -3.75 71.95
N ALA A 164 10.07 -3.49 71.16
CA ALA A 164 11.44 -3.89 71.46
C ALA A 164 12.02 -3.06 72.62
N THR A 165 12.59 -3.75 73.60
CA THR A 165 13.32 -3.15 74.73
C THR A 165 14.84 -3.16 74.54
N ASP A 166 15.34 -3.86 73.52
CA ASP A 166 16.76 -3.98 73.17
C ASP A 166 17.08 -3.11 71.95
N ASP A 167 18.15 -2.31 72.07
CA ASP A 167 18.59 -1.36 71.04
C ASP A 167 18.95 -2.07 69.73
N TYR A 168 19.46 -3.30 69.79
CA TYR A 168 19.79 -4.08 68.59
C TYR A 168 18.53 -4.45 67.79
N VAL A 169 17.46 -4.88 68.45
CA VAL A 169 16.19 -5.21 67.79
C VAL A 169 15.51 -3.97 67.23
N GLN A 170 15.61 -2.82 67.91
CA GLN A 170 15.14 -1.55 67.36
C GLN A 170 15.92 -1.15 66.11
N GLY A 171 17.25 -1.34 66.10
CA GLY A 171 18.08 -1.11 64.91
C GLY A 171 17.68 -1.97 63.71
N LEU A 172 17.40 -3.25 63.92
CA LEU A 172 16.89 -4.13 62.84
C LEU A 172 15.54 -3.68 62.30
N ALA A 173 14.66 -3.14 63.15
CA ALA A 173 13.38 -2.59 62.70
C ALA A 173 13.58 -1.31 61.86
N ASP A 174 14.52 -0.45 62.25
CA ASP A 174 14.90 0.74 61.48
C ASP A 174 15.48 0.35 60.10
N ASP A 175 16.30 -0.70 60.04
CA ASP A 175 16.83 -1.23 58.77
C ASP A 175 15.70 -1.71 57.85
N ILE A 176 14.65 -2.36 58.39
CA ILE A 176 13.48 -2.78 57.61
C ILE A 176 12.74 -1.56 57.05
N VAL A 177 12.52 -0.52 57.87
CA VAL A 177 11.86 0.72 57.41
C VAL A 177 12.68 1.38 56.29
N GLU A 178 14.01 1.40 56.37
CA GLU A 178 14.86 1.93 55.29
C GLU A 178 14.72 1.11 54.00
N LEU A 179 14.62 -0.22 54.10
CA LEU A 179 14.39 -1.09 52.95
C LEU A 179 13.01 -0.84 52.31
N VAL A 180 11.98 -0.63 53.12
CA VAL A 180 10.62 -0.28 52.65
C VAL A 180 10.66 1.01 51.83
N VAL A 181 11.35 2.06 52.31
CA VAL A 181 11.51 3.32 51.56
C VAL A 181 12.16 3.09 50.19
N LYS A 182 13.20 2.25 50.10
CA LYS A 182 13.87 1.92 48.83
C LYS A 182 12.93 1.21 47.85
N VAL A 183 11.99 0.39 48.34
CA VAL A 183 10.98 -0.26 47.50
C VAL A 183 10.01 0.78 46.94
N PHE A 184 9.50 1.71 47.75
CA PHE A 184 8.65 2.80 47.27
C PHE A 184 9.32 3.63 46.17
N GLU A 185 10.60 3.98 46.34
CA GLU A 185 11.37 4.71 45.33
C GLU A 185 11.53 3.92 44.03
N SER A 186 11.74 2.61 44.14
CA SER A 186 11.91 1.71 42.98
C SER A 186 10.60 1.53 42.20
N CYS A 187 9.47 1.41 42.90
CA CYS A 187 8.15 1.29 42.28
C CYS A 187 7.73 2.56 41.53
N ASN A 188 8.28 3.74 41.87
CA ASN A 188 8.01 4.99 41.16
C ASN A 188 8.47 4.95 39.67
N PHE A 189 9.42 4.08 39.31
CA PHE A 189 9.80 3.87 37.91
C PHE A 189 8.76 3.11 37.07
N GLN A 190 7.78 2.44 37.70
CA GLN A 190 6.72 1.74 36.98
C GLN A 190 5.78 2.72 36.25
N ASP A 191 5.49 3.88 36.83
CA ASP A 191 4.64 4.91 36.20
C ASP A 191 5.21 5.36 34.84
N LEU A 192 6.53 5.55 34.75
CA LEU A 192 7.18 5.87 33.47
C LEU A 192 7.04 4.74 32.44
N THR A 193 7.00 3.49 32.88
CA THR A 193 6.81 2.33 32.01
C THR A 193 5.38 2.23 31.51
N GLY A 194 4.39 2.42 32.39
CA GLY A 194 2.97 2.48 32.02
C GLY A 194 2.69 3.58 30.98
N GLN A 195 3.24 4.78 31.19
CA GLN A 195 3.15 5.90 30.24
C GLN A 195 3.78 5.58 28.88
N ARG A 196 4.94 4.90 28.86
CA ARG A 196 5.61 4.49 27.62
C ARG A 196 4.79 3.47 26.84
N ILE A 197 4.24 2.46 27.53
CA ILE A 197 3.39 1.45 26.88
C ILE A 197 2.12 2.10 26.35
N THR A 198 1.49 2.98 27.13
CA THR A 198 0.32 3.77 26.69
C THR A 198 0.62 4.57 25.41
N LYS A 199 1.81 5.15 25.30
CA LYS A 199 2.23 5.85 24.08
C LYS A 199 2.39 4.90 22.89
N VAL A 200 2.91 3.70 23.11
CA VAL A 200 2.99 2.66 22.07
C VAL A 200 1.59 2.26 21.60
N VAL A 201 0.67 1.98 22.54
CA VAL A 201 -0.73 1.66 22.24
C VAL A 201 -1.40 2.76 21.40
N ASN A 202 -1.22 4.02 21.78
CA ASN A 202 -1.78 5.14 21.02
C ASN A 202 -1.16 5.29 19.63
N THR A 203 0.11 4.93 19.46
CA THR A 203 0.75 4.89 18.14
C THR A 203 0.16 3.77 17.29
N MET A 204 -0.12 2.61 17.87
CA MET A 204 -0.78 1.50 17.18
C MET A 204 -2.20 1.88 16.73
N LYS A 205 -2.98 2.59 17.56
CA LYS A 205 -4.29 3.16 17.18
C LYS A 205 -4.16 4.09 15.96
N TYR A 206 -3.15 4.95 15.94
CA TYR A 206 -2.91 5.83 14.79
C TYR A 206 -2.59 5.06 13.50
N ILE A 207 -1.80 3.97 13.61
CA ILE A 207 -1.50 3.08 12.48
C ILE A 207 -2.77 2.39 12.00
N GLU A 208 -3.60 1.87 12.91
CA GLU A 208 -4.89 1.24 12.61
C GLU A 208 -5.79 2.17 11.79
N GLU A 209 -5.98 3.41 12.26
CA GLU A 209 -6.79 4.40 11.53
C GLU A 209 -6.26 4.68 10.13
N ARG A 210 -4.92 4.69 9.95
CA ARG A 210 -4.32 4.94 8.64
C ARG A 210 -4.52 3.76 7.70
N VAL A 211 -4.40 2.54 8.20
CA VAL A 211 -4.69 1.31 7.48
C VAL A 211 -6.15 1.29 7.05
N ASN A 212 -7.07 1.57 7.97
CA ASN A 212 -8.51 1.62 7.66
C ASN A 212 -8.82 2.66 6.57
N ARG A 213 -8.18 3.85 6.62
CA ARG A 213 -8.31 4.85 5.55
C ARG A 213 -7.79 4.36 4.20
N VAL A 214 -6.72 3.57 4.17
CA VAL A 214 -6.19 3.01 2.92
C VAL A 214 -7.14 1.96 2.35
N ILE A 215 -7.72 1.14 3.22
CA ILE A 215 -8.74 0.16 2.85
C ILE A 215 -9.98 0.87 2.29
N GLU A 216 -10.47 1.91 2.96
CA GLU A 216 -11.61 2.71 2.50
C GLU A 216 -11.38 3.35 1.12
N ILE A 217 -10.16 3.84 0.84
CA ILE A 217 -9.81 4.46 -0.45
C ILE A 217 -9.83 3.45 -1.61
N TRP A 218 -9.42 2.19 -1.36
CA TRP A 218 -9.34 1.16 -2.39
C TRP A 218 -10.60 0.29 -2.49
N GLY A 219 -11.41 0.23 -1.43
CA GLY A 219 -12.57 -0.64 -1.31
C GLY A 219 -12.20 -1.99 -0.69
N GLU A 220 -13.13 -2.59 0.08
CA GLU A 220 -12.90 -3.87 0.77
C GLU A 220 -12.68 -5.03 -0.21
N ASP A 221 -13.45 -5.06 -1.30
CA ASP A 221 -13.35 -6.06 -2.38
C ASP A 221 -11.93 -6.17 -2.99
N ASP A 222 -11.14 -5.09 -2.95
CA ASP A 222 -9.79 -5.00 -3.51
C ASP A 222 -8.74 -5.77 -2.65
N PHE A 223 -9.13 -6.27 -1.48
CA PHE A 223 -8.30 -7.03 -0.55
C PHE A 223 -8.72 -8.50 -0.36
N ASP A 224 -9.93 -8.88 -0.80
CA ASP A 224 -10.45 -10.25 -0.65
C ASP A 224 -9.75 -11.28 -1.55
N ASP A 225 -9.16 -10.82 -2.66
CA ASP A 225 -8.50 -11.68 -3.65
C ASP A 225 -7.08 -12.14 -3.24
N PHE A 226 -6.56 -11.71 -2.10
CA PHE A 226 -5.22 -12.09 -1.66
C PHE A 226 -5.21 -13.44 -0.94
N ASP A 227 -4.50 -14.41 -1.51
CA ASP A 227 -4.10 -15.63 -0.79
C ASP A 227 -3.03 -15.26 0.25
N LEU A 228 -3.51 -14.99 1.46
CA LEU A 228 -2.72 -14.59 2.61
C LEU A 228 -2.06 -15.83 3.22
N PRO A 229 -0.73 -15.85 3.39
CA PRO A 229 -0.07 -16.96 4.04
C PRO A 229 -0.62 -17.10 5.48
N PRO A 230 -0.84 -18.34 5.96
CA PRO A 230 -1.17 -18.57 7.35
C PRO A 230 -0.02 -18.02 8.21
N ASP A 231 -0.41 -17.41 9.32
CA ASP A 231 0.44 -16.68 10.25
C ASP A 231 1.90 -17.15 10.31
N PRO A 232 2.87 -16.31 9.92
CA PRO A 232 4.27 -16.69 9.94
C PRO A 232 4.84 -16.90 11.36
N LYS A 233 4.10 -16.54 12.42
CA LYS A 233 4.57 -16.62 13.83
C LYS A 233 3.56 -17.15 14.84
N GLY A 234 2.35 -17.55 14.42
CA GLY A 234 1.32 -18.08 15.33
C GLY A 234 0.75 -17.06 16.33
N LEU A 235 0.79 -15.76 15.99
CA LEU A 235 0.07 -14.67 16.68
C LEU A 235 -1.46 -14.90 16.75
N ASP A 236 -2.04 -15.74 15.90
CA ASP A 236 -3.46 -16.10 16.01
C ASP A 236 -3.75 -17.02 17.21
N ASN A 237 -2.71 -17.67 17.75
CA ASN A 237 -2.80 -18.38 19.01
C ASN A 237 -2.42 -17.50 20.21
N LEU A 238 -2.07 -16.23 20.00
CA LEU A 238 -1.64 -15.34 21.10
C LEU A 238 -2.75 -15.21 22.14
N ASP A 239 -4.00 -15.08 21.68
CA ASP A 239 -5.20 -15.10 22.54
C ASP A 239 -5.21 -16.35 23.44
N LYS A 240 -4.96 -17.55 22.88
CA LYS A 240 -4.91 -18.82 23.64
C LYS A 240 -3.69 -18.98 24.56
N THR A 241 -2.60 -18.26 24.28
CA THR A 241 -1.38 -18.32 25.11
C THR A 241 -1.35 -17.27 26.21
N VAL A 242 -2.03 -16.12 26.04
CA VAL A 242 -1.99 -15.04 27.04
C VAL A 242 -3.28 -14.90 27.84
N THR A 243 -4.44 -15.37 27.35
CA THR A 243 -5.59 -15.68 28.25
C THR A 243 -5.33 -16.90 29.16
N ARG A 244 -4.16 -17.52 29.03
CA ARG A 244 -3.57 -18.43 30.03
C ARG A 244 -2.69 -17.72 31.07
N ALA A 245 -2.70 -16.39 31.13
CA ALA A 245 -2.55 -15.73 32.43
C ALA A 245 -3.64 -16.35 33.32
N PRO A 246 -3.29 -16.90 34.49
CA PRO A 246 -4.21 -17.72 35.25
C PRO A 246 -5.42 -16.87 35.62
N GLN A 247 -6.53 -17.04 34.89
CA GLN A 247 -7.86 -16.85 35.45
C GLN A 247 -8.02 -17.91 36.53
N ASN A 248 -7.34 -17.71 37.66
CA ASN A 248 -7.61 -18.34 38.94
C ASN A 248 -8.89 -17.73 39.54
N GLN A 249 -9.98 -17.74 38.76
CA GLN A 249 -11.33 -17.47 39.25
C GLN A 249 -12.23 -18.71 39.22
N GLU A 250 -11.71 -19.88 38.88
CA GLU A 250 -12.21 -21.10 39.49
C GLU A 250 -11.38 -21.34 40.74
N LYS A 251 -11.99 -21.07 41.89
CA LYS A 251 -11.47 -21.42 43.21
C LYS A 251 -10.92 -22.84 43.14
N ASN A 252 -9.60 -22.98 43.25
CA ASN A 252 -8.97 -24.25 43.59
C ASN A 252 -9.67 -24.76 44.85
N ASN A 253 -10.65 -25.65 44.70
CA ASN A 253 -11.30 -26.27 45.83
C ASN A 253 -10.22 -27.09 46.51
N GLN A 254 -9.97 -26.80 47.79
CA GLN A 254 -8.95 -27.45 48.63
C GLN A 254 -8.96 -28.99 48.51
N THR A 255 -10.11 -29.57 48.13
CA THR A 255 -10.33 -30.99 47.84
C THR A 255 -9.49 -31.56 46.67
N GLU A 256 -9.16 -30.78 45.63
CA GLU A 256 -8.32 -31.26 44.51
C GLU A 256 -6.84 -31.28 44.89
N ILE A 257 -6.39 -30.35 45.73
CA ILE A 257 -5.02 -30.36 46.27
C ILE A 257 -4.83 -31.56 47.20
N ASP A 258 -5.84 -31.89 48.02
CA ASP A 258 -5.78 -33.05 48.91
C ASP A 258 -5.83 -34.41 48.16
N GLN A 259 -6.36 -34.44 46.92
CA GLN A 259 -6.31 -35.64 46.07
C GLN A 259 -4.94 -35.89 45.44
N ILE A 260 -4.16 -34.84 45.16
CA ILE A 260 -2.83 -34.95 44.55
C ILE A 260 -1.76 -35.41 45.57
N PHE A 261 -2.02 -35.26 46.87
CA PHE A 261 -1.12 -35.69 47.95
C PHE A 261 -1.73 -36.81 48.80
N SER A 262 -2.53 -37.69 48.20
CA SER A 262 -3.08 -38.82 48.94
C SER A 262 -1.94 -39.68 49.52
N GLN A 263 -2.03 -39.99 50.81
CA GLN A 263 -0.98 -40.70 51.55
C GLN A 263 -0.61 -42.05 50.90
N ASP A 264 -1.57 -42.66 50.18
CA ASP A 264 -1.40 -43.92 49.46
C ASP A 264 -0.41 -43.80 48.27
N GLU A 265 -0.35 -42.66 47.58
CA GLU A 265 0.60 -42.43 46.48
C GLU A 265 2.00 -42.06 46.99
N ILE A 266 2.09 -41.44 48.16
CA ILE A 266 3.35 -41.15 48.84
C ILE A 266 3.97 -42.45 49.36
N ASP A 267 3.18 -43.34 49.95
CA ASP A 267 3.66 -44.62 50.49
C ASP A 267 4.14 -45.56 49.35
N ALA A 268 3.50 -45.52 48.17
CA ALA A 268 3.92 -46.28 46.98
C ALA A 268 5.26 -45.82 46.35
N LEU A 269 5.79 -44.66 46.75
CA LEU A 269 7.06 -44.11 46.27
C LEU A 269 8.27 -44.55 47.12
N PHE A 270 8.01 -45.14 48.29
CA PHE A 270 9.04 -45.54 49.26
C PHE A 270 9.04 -47.05 49.61
N ASP A 271 8.16 -47.85 48.98
CA ASP A 271 8.22 -49.33 48.94
C ASP A 271 8.87 -49.83 47.63
#